data_AF-A0A644YG42-F1
#
_entry.id   AF-A0A644YG42-F1
#
_cell.length_a   1.000
_cell.length_b   1.000
_cell.length_c   1.000
_cell.angle_alpha   90.00
_cell.angle_beta   90.00
_cell.angle_gamma   90.00
#
_symmetry.space_group_name_H-M   'P 1'
#
loop_
_entity.id
_entity.type
_entity.pdbx_description
1 polymer ?
#
loop_
_entity_poly.entity_id
_entity_poly.type
_entity_poly.pdbx_seq_one_letter_code
_entity_poly.pdbx_strand_id
1 'polypeptide(L)'
;MSEISTLLRENLPDSASSKLYETIYKLYRNGIADELPDSSYTGGVITMLSDGEKLFVQQKKITDSREAYAKIKAVAEDLKPASPNIMNVLFPSGFVLPNMIYDKITTQKTLREEVSRISPTKGIIYSGQLIVSNGEIITAETEQILDSFRAEYELSMGFSGSLLLLKLGHMIVTLAIILVFLALVSFLAPEISSDPKSMNFLYLLFIIVIITSSLVMDTSNRYLLILPYSVIALYLYSFFRSSVVIPVYAMLLMPVVFISSGGFEIYFINLVAGSAASYTFRYWDRGWLQFINSIFIFLILSAIYSSLRLLEEGALVFNDRRVFLFFAWNSLLVIAAYPFLFLFEKIFGLVSSSRLRDLSDATSPLLTRLAVEAPGTFHHSLQVASLAESAAREIGANLLLTRVGALYHDIGKLSNPSFFIENIPAGEVNAHKNLTPEESASVILRHVDEGVAIARKLKIPAVVSDFILTHHGKSQTVYFYNQYVNQGGDPSMIDKFTYKGSLPLSKEQVIVMMADAVEAASRTLANHTKENISRLVDKMIDDRINENQLAEADVTIKEINTIREVMKRKLSQSYHARIVYPDRKR
;
A
#
# COMPACT_ATOMS: atom_id res chain seq x y z
N MET A 1 11.63 66.77 30.56
CA MET A 1 10.90 68.02 30.90
C MET A 1 11.72 69.01 31.73
N SER A 2 12.49 68.58 32.74
CA SER A 2 13.39 69.46 33.50
C SER A 2 14.44 70.14 32.62
N GLU A 3 15.11 69.38 31.75
CA GLU A 3 16.09 69.91 30.78
C GLU A 3 15.49 70.94 29.81
N ILE A 4 14.29 70.67 29.30
CA ILE A 4 13.54 71.61 28.43
C ILE A 4 13.23 72.91 29.18
N SER A 5 12.85 72.83 30.46
CA SER A 5 12.62 74.03 31.27
C SER A 5 13.88 74.88 31.44
N THR A 6 15.05 74.24 31.64
CA THR A 6 16.33 74.93 31.79
C THR A 6 16.73 75.59 30.47
N LEU A 7 16.70 74.83 29.37
CA LEU A 7 17.01 75.32 28.02
C LEU A 7 16.12 76.50 27.59
N LEU A 8 14.83 76.46 27.93
CA LEU A 8 13.90 77.54 27.63
C LEU A 8 14.18 78.82 28.43
N ARG A 9 14.57 78.70 29.71
CA ARG A 9 14.91 79.85 30.56
C ARG A 9 16.26 80.48 30.19
N GLU A 10 17.21 79.68 29.71
CA GLU A 10 18.52 80.17 29.26
C GLU A 10 18.44 80.94 27.93
N ASN A 11 17.46 80.64 27.08
CA ASN A 11 17.40 81.16 25.71
C ASN A 11 16.20 82.09 25.43
N LEU A 12 15.23 82.24 26.35
CA LEU A 12 14.04 83.07 26.18
C LEU A 12 13.69 83.87 27.46
N PRO A 13 13.05 85.05 27.33
CA PRO A 13 12.47 85.77 28.47
C PRO A 13 11.47 84.92 29.25
N ASP A 14 11.34 85.14 30.56
CA ASP A 14 10.53 84.32 31.49
C ASP A 14 9.07 84.11 31.06
N SER A 15 8.44 85.11 30.44
CA SER A 15 7.06 85.01 29.95
C SER A 15 6.93 84.12 28.72
N ALA A 16 7.90 84.17 27.79
CA ALA A 16 7.94 83.35 26.59
C ALA A 16 8.36 81.91 26.90
N SER A 17 9.33 81.74 27.80
CA SER A 17 9.78 80.42 28.27
C SER A 17 8.65 79.67 28.98
N SER A 18 7.85 80.35 29.80
CA SER A 18 6.70 79.77 30.49
C SER A 18 5.60 79.32 29.53
N LYS A 19 5.23 80.14 28.54
CA LYS A 19 4.18 79.81 27.56
C LYS A 19 4.58 78.64 26.64
N LEU A 20 5.83 78.62 26.19
CA LEU A 20 6.34 77.53 25.36
C LEU A 20 6.50 76.24 26.17
N TYR A 21 6.96 76.34 27.43
CA TYR A 21 7.01 75.20 28.34
C TYR A 21 5.62 74.62 28.61
N GLU A 22 4.61 75.45 28.87
CA GLU A 22 3.24 75.01 29.10
C GLU A 22 2.67 74.28 27.87
N THR A 23 2.97 74.78 26.67
CA THR A 23 2.55 74.16 25.41
C THR A 23 3.21 72.78 25.23
N ILE A 24 4.53 72.69 25.42
CA ILE A 24 5.27 71.43 25.32
C ILE A 24 4.78 70.45 26.40
N TYR A 25 4.62 70.92 27.63
CA TYR A 25 4.11 70.12 28.75
C TYR A 25 2.70 69.58 28.45
N LYS A 26 1.80 70.39 27.89
CA LYS A 26 0.45 69.97 27.52
C LYS A 26 0.44 68.91 26.42
N LEU A 27 1.32 69.03 25.42
CA LEU A 27 1.46 68.03 24.36
C LEU A 27 1.98 66.70 24.92
N TYR A 28 3.04 66.72 25.74
CA TYR A 28 3.56 65.51 26.38
C TYR A 28 2.56 64.90 27.39
N ARG A 29 1.78 65.71 28.10
CA ARG A 29 0.73 65.24 29.01
C ARG A 29 -0.43 64.58 28.29
N ASN A 30 -0.83 65.11 27.13
CA ASN A 30 -1.86 64.49 26.30
C ASN A 30 -1.35 63.26 25.55
N GLY A 31 -0.04 63.20 25.30
CA GLY A 31 0.64 62.11 24.63
C GLY A 31 1.00 62.45 23.18
N ILE A 32 2.24 62.15 22.83
CA ILE A 32 2.79 62.24 21.48
C ILE A 32 3.09 60.82 21.01
N ALA A 33 2.37 60.37 19.99
CA ALA A 33 2.49 59.00 19.46
C ALA A 33 3.56 58.92 18.37
N ASP A 34 4.27 57.80 18.35
CA ASP A 34 5.17 57.40 17.26
C ASP A 34 4.40 57.04 15.98
N GLU A 35 3.28 56.35 16.14
CA GLU A 35 2.33 55.99 15.08
C GLU A 35 0.90 56.10 15.61
N LEU A 36 0.02 56.80 14.87
CA LEU A 36 -1.40 56.86 15.19
C LEU A 36 -2.11 55.64 14.58
N PRO A 37 -2.81 54.81 15.37
CA PRO A 37 -3.54 53.66 14.82
C PRO A 37 -4.71 54.11 13.93
N ASP A 38 -5.02 53.31 12.91
CA ASP A 38 -6.21 53.51 12.08
C ASP A 38 -7.47 53.30 12.92
N SER A 39 -8.21 54.39 13.14
CA SER A 39 -9.38 54.44 14.00
C SER A 39 -10.68 54.64 13.24
N SER A 40 -10.66 54.46 11.91
CA SER A 40 -11.83 54.60 11.06
C SER A 40 -13.00 53.71 11.53
N TYR A 41 -12.69 52.62 12.23
CA TYR A 41 -13.65 51.64 12.74
C TYR A 41 -14.08 51.82 14.21
N THR A 42 -13.43 52.69 15.01
CA THR A 42 -13.57 52.71 16.49
C THR A 42 -14.12 54.02 17.06
N GLY A 43 -14.62 54.92 16.22
CA GLY A 43 -15.12 56.23 16.67
C GLY A 43 -14.02 57.13 17.27
N GLY A 44 -12.74 56.79 17.07
CA GLY A 44 -11.59 57.60 17.49
C GLY A 44 -11.24 57.50 18.98
N VAL A 45 -11.56 56.38 19.65
CA VAL A 45 -11.09 56.09 21.02
C VAL A 45 -9.95 55.09 20.96
N ILE A 46 -8.87 55.35 21.69
CA ILE A 46 -7.75 54.42 21.86
C ILE A 46 -7.56 54.06 23.34
N THR A 47 -7.01 52.87 23.58
CA THR A 47 -6.63 52.43 24.93
C THR A 47 -5.15 52.71 25.13
N MET A 48 -4.83 53.53 26.12
CA MET A 48 -3.47 53.84 26.57
C MET A 48 -3.16 52.99 27.79
N LEU A 49 -1.95 52.43 27.85
CA LEU A 49 -1.42 51.78 29.04
C LEU A 49 -0.42 52.73 29.70
N SER A 50 -0.74 53.23 30.90
CA SER A 50 0.14 54.08 31.70
C SER A 50 0.27 53.48 33.08
N ASP A 51 1.50 53.22 33.54
CA ASP A 51 1.81 52.64 34.85
C ASP A 51 1.02 51.35 35.20
N GLY A 52 0.72 50.54 34.18
CA GLY A 52 -0.03 49.28 34.32
C GLY A 52 -1.55 49.41 34.28
N GLU A 53 -2.09 50.63 34.21
CA GLU A 53 -3.53 50.88 34.10
C GLU A 53 -3.98 51.18 32.66
N LYS A 54 -5.19 50.73 32.31
CA LYS A 54 -5.83 51.00 31.02
C LYS A 54 -6.65 52.28 31.09
N LEU A 55 -6.30 53.26 30.27
CA LEU A 55 -7.02 54.53 30.14
C LEU A 55 -7.61 54.66 28.75
N PHE A 56 -8.87 55.08 28.66
CA PHE A 56 -9.53 55.36 27.38
C PHE A 56 -9.36 56.82 27.02
N VAL A 57 -8.69 57.08 25.88
CA VAL A 57 -8.38 58.44 25.43
C VAL A 57 -8.97 58.67 24.04
N GLN A 58 -9.55 59.84 23.83
CA GLN A 58 -9.95 60.25 22.49
C GLN A 58 -8.70 60.57 21.67
N GLN A 59 -8.52 59.88 20.54
CA GLN A 59 -7.39 60.04 19.64
C GLN A 59 -7.22 61.47 19.16
N LYS A 60 -8.30 62.24 19.00
CA LYS A 60 -8.25 63.67 18.64
C LYS A 60 -7.42 64.53 19.61
N LYS A 61 -7.17 64.06 20.83
CA LYS A 61 -6.35 64.74 21.83
C LYS A 61 -4.86 64.40 21.72
N ILE A 62 -4.52 63.35 20.99
CA ILE A 62 -3.16 62.83 20.81
C ILE A 62 -2.63 63.36 19.48
N THR A 63 -1.38 63.76 19.47
CA THR A 63 -0.70 64.28 18.27
C THR A 63 0.42 63.34 17.87
N ASP A 64 0.69 63.22 16.57
CA ASP A 64 1.94 62.59 16.13
C ASP A 64 3.14 63.55 16.31
N SER A 65 4.36 63.01 16.20
CA SER A 65 5.60 63.79 16.31
C SER A 65 5.71 64.98 15.34
N ARG A 66 5.07 64.91 14.16
CA ARG A 66 5.11 66.00 13.15
C ARG A 66 4.15 67.12 13.51
N GLU A 67 2.93 66.76 13.91
CA GLU A 67 1.90 67.70 14.34
C GLU A 67 2.31 68.40 15.64
N ALA A 68 2.91 67.66 16.59
CA ALA A 68 3.46 68.23 17.80
C ALA A 68 4.58 69.25 17.50
N TYR A 69 5.51 68.91 16.60
CA TYR A 69 6.56 69.82 16.16
C TYR A 69 5.99 71.09 15.51
N ALA A 70 5.00 70.95 14.63
CA ALA A 70 4.33 72.08 13.97
C ALA A 70 3.62 73.00 14.96
N LYS A 71 2.91 72.44 15.95
CA LYS A 71 2.24 73.24 17.01
C LYS A 71 3.24 74.00 17.87
N ILE A 72 4.35 73.36 18.27
CA ILE A 72 5.40 74.01 19.06
C ILE A 72 6.08 75.11 18.23
N LYS A 73 6.37 74.84 16.95
CA LYS A 73 6.96 75.81 16.04
C LYS A 73 6.08 77.05 15.85
N ALA A 74 4.77 76.86 15.64
CA ALA A 74 3.83 77.96 15.48
C ALA A 74 3.76 78.86 16.73
N VAL A 75 3.76 78.27 17.93
CA VAL A 75 3.80 79.03 19.19
C VAL A 75 5.15 79.73 19.38
N ALA A 76 6.25 79.09 18.99
CA ALA A 76 7.58 79.70 19.04
C ALA A 76 7.72 80.88 18.06
N GLU A 77 7.11 80.81 16.87
CA GLU A 77 7.12 81.88 15.87
C GLU A 77 6.24 83.08 16.30
N ASP A 78 5.09 82.82 16.92
CA ASP A 78 4.18 83.85 17.47
C ASP A 78 4.83 84.66 18.60
N LEU A 79 5.76 84.05 19.34
CA LEU A 79 6.47 84.67 20.46
C LEU A 79 7.63 85.60 20.06
N LYS A 80 7.88 85.82 18.75
CA LYS A 80 8.97 86.67 18.19
C LYS A 80 10.27 86.60 19.01
N PRO A 81 10.94 85.44 19.08
CA PRO A 81 12.15 85.27 19.87
C PRO A 81 13.28 86.15 19.32
N ALA A 82 14.05 86.76 20.22
CA ALA A 82 15.23 87.56 19.87
C ALA A 82 16.40 86.73 19.28
N SER A 83 16.23 85.41 19.15
CA SER A 83 17.24 84.46 18.68
C SER A 83 16.71 83.65 17.48
N PRO A 84 17.38 83.66 16.32
CA PRO A 84 17.07 82.73 15.25
C PRO A 84 17.56 81.32 15.66
N ASN A 85 16.63 80.36 15.75
CA ASN A 85 16.83 78.90 15.91
C ASN A 85 16.63 78.24 17.30
N ILE A 86 15.76 78.76 18.18
CA ILE A 86 15.34 78.02 19.40
C ILE A 86 14.81 76.60 19.09
N MET A 87 14.13 76.42 17.95
CA MET A 87 13.62 75.12 17.51
C MET A 87 14.72 74.12 17.19
N ASN A 88 15.86 74.56 16.64
CA ASN A 88 16.99 73.68 16.35
C ASN A 88 17.77 73.32 17.63
N VAL A 89 17.70 74.16 18.66
CA VAL A 89 18.29 73.86 19.98
C VAL A 89 17.45 72.82 20.72
N LEU A 90 16.12 72.98 20.72
CA LEU A 90 15.20 72.08 21.41
C LEU A 90 14.99 70.76 20.67
N PHE A 91 14.98 70.79 19.34
CA PHE A 91 14.72 69.63 18.48
C PHE A 91 15.71 69.59 17.31
N PRO A 92 16.99 69.25 17.55
CA PRO A 92 18.05 69.28 16.53
C PRO A 92 17.76 68.38 15.31
N SER A 93 16.99 67.31 15.52
CA SER A 93 16.56 66.34 14.51
C SER A 93 15.33 66.79 13.70
N GLY A 94 14.72 67.94 14.02
CA GLY A 94 13.51 68.45 13.38
C GLY A 94 12.22 67.71 13.76
N PHE A 95 12.26 66.83 14.77
CA PHE A 95 11.10 66.09 15.26
C PHE A 95 11.05 66.06 16.79
N VAL A 96 9.84 66.01 17.34
CA VAL A 96 9.59 65.83 18.77
C VAL A 96 9.61 64.34 19.10
N LEU A 97 10.36 63.94 20.13
CA LEU A 97 10.40 62.54 20.55
C LEU A 97 9.04 62.10 21.09
N PRO A 98 8.47 60.98 20.60
CA PRO A 98 7.21 60.46 21.10
C PRO A 98 7.37 59.91 22.52
N ASN A 99 6.31 60.03 23.34
CA ASN A 99 6.21 59.42 24.66
C ASN A 99 5.09 58.38 24.76
N MET A 100 4.41 58.10 23.65
CA MET A 100 3.52 56.96 23.46
C MET A 100 4.07 56.09 22.34
N ILE A 101 4.16 54.79 22.60
CA ILE A 101 4.64 53.79 21.65
C ILE A 101 3.48 52.87 21.30
N TYR A 102 3.19 52.72 20.01
CA TYR A 102 2.13 51.82 19.55
C TYR A 102 2.50 50.35 19.74
N ASP A 103 1.87 49.67 20.70
CA ASP A 103 2.04 48.24 20.92
C ASP A 103 1.13 47.42 19.99
N LYS A 104 1.66 47.12 18.80
CA LYS A 104 0.98 46.30 17.79
C LYS A 104 0.65 44.88 18.30
N ILE A 105 1.50 44.28 19.14
CA ILE A 105 1.33 42.89 19.59
C ILE A 105 0.15 42.82 20.56
N THR A 106 0.13 43.66 21.59
CA THR A 106 -0.95 43.70 22.58
C THR A 106 -2.27 44.14 21.96
N THR A 107 -2.23 45.08 21.01
CA THR A 107 -3.42 45.51 20.25
C THR A 107 -4.02 44.34 19.47
N GLN A 108 -3.21 43.60 18.70
CA GLN A 108 -3.68 42.45 17.93
C GLN A 108 -4.16 41.30 18.81
N LYS A 109 -3.50 41.05 19.94
CA LYS A 109 -3.92 40.04 20.91
C LYS A 109 -5.31 40.38 21.50
N THR A 110 -5.47 41.61 21.97
CA THR A 110 -6.74 42.08 22.55
C THR A 110 -7.85 42.04 21.51
N LEU A 111 -7.57 42.44 20.26
CA LEU A 111 -8.54 42.37 19.18
C LEU A 111 -9.02 40.93 18.94
N ARG A 112 -8.12 39.94 18.89
CA ARG A 112 -8.50 38.53 18.73
C ARG A 112 -9.34 38.01 19.90
N GLU A 113 -9.00 38.41 21.13
CA GLU A 113 -9.75 38.03 22.34
C GLU A 113 -11.15 38.64 22.38
N GLU A 114 -11.33 39.88 21.93
CA GLU A 114 -12.67 40.49 21.87
C GLU A 114 -13.49 39.95 20.69
N VAL A 115 -12.86 39.67 19.54
CA VAL A 115 -13.55 39.03 18.40
C VAL A 115 -14.02 37.61 18.76
N SER A 116 -13.25 36.84 19.53
CA SER A 116 -13.64 35.48 19.91
C SER A 116 -14.79 35.41 20.91
N ARG A 117 -15.12 36.53 21.59
CA ARG A 117 -16.30 36.64 22.46
C ARG A 117 -17.60 36.86 21.70
N ILE A 118 -17.52 37.21 20.42
CA ILE A 118 -18.71 37.39 19.59
C ILE A 118 -19.27 36.01 19.27
N SER A 119 -20.51 35.76 19.67
CA SER A 119 -21.21 34.51 19.34
C SER A 119 -21.30 34.35 17.82
N PRO A 120 -20.88 33.19 17.26
CA PRO A 120 -21.04 32.93 15.83
C PRO A 120 -22.50 32.66 15.45
N THR A 121 -23.37 32.37 16.42
CA THR A 121 -24.77 32.04 16.21
C THR A 121 -25.70 33.20 16.57
N LYS A 122 -26.79 33.34 15.82
CA LYS A 122 -27.84 34.33 16.02
C LYS A 122 -29.20 33.65 16.02
N GLY A 123 -30.00 33.89 17.06
CA GLY A 123 -31.34 33.31 17.20
C GLY A 123 -31.34 31.90 17.82
N ILE A 124 -32.54 31.39 18.12
CA ILE A 124 -32.79 30.04 18.65
C ILE A 124 -33.92 29.43 17.80
N ILE A 125 -33.73 28.21 17.30
CA ILE A 125 -34.76 27.42 16.62
C ILE A 125 -35.10 26.22 17.50
N TYR A 126 -36.37 26.03 17.81
CA TYR A 126 -36.82 24.91 18.63
C TYR A 126 -37.08 23.66 17.80
N SER A 127 -36.89 22.48 18.40
CA SER A 127 -37.25 21.22 17.74
C SER A 127 -38.75 21.19 17.41
N GLY A 128 -39.08 20.81 16.16
CA GLY A 128 -40.46 20.81 15.66
C GLY A 128 -40.97 22.16 15.13
N GLN A 129 -40.16 23.22 15.19
CA GLN A 129 -40.48 24.50 14.58
C GLN A 129 -40.44 24.40 13.04
N LEU A 130 -41.51 24.84 12.38
CA LEU A 130 -41.58 24.94 10.93
C LEU A 130 -40.66 26.09 10.46
N ILE A 131 -39.68 25.76 9.61
CA ILE A 131 -38.74 26.75 9.03
C ILE A 131 -39.32 27.35 7.75
N VAL A 132 -39.82 26.51 6.84
CA VAL A 132 -40.45 26.92 5.57
C VAL A 132 -41.40 25.82 5.08
N SER A 133 -42.53 26.20 4.50
CA SER A 133 -43.47 25.27 3.87
C SER A 133 -43.20 25.11 2.37
N ASN A 134 -43.61 23.98 1.79
CA ASN A 134 -43.52 23.78 0.34
C ASN A 134 -44.42 24.81 -0.39
N GLY A 135 -43.83 25.63 -1.24
CA GLY A 135 -44.50 26.71 -1.98
C GLY A 135 -44.34 28.12 -1.38
N GLU A 136 -43.69 28.26 -0.21
CA GLU A 136 -43.36 29.58 0.34
C GLU A 136 -42.14 30.21 -0.37
N ILE A 137 -42.14 31.54 -0.47
CA ILE A 137 -41.02 32.30 -1.03
C ILE A 137 -39.92 32.37 0.04
N ILE A 138 -38.72 31.91 -0.32
CA ILE A 138 -37.55 31.92 0.57
C ILE A 138 -37.08 33.36 0.74
N THR A 139 -37.09 33.85 1.98
CA THR A 139 -36.48 35.14 2.35
C THR A 139 -35.01 34.94 2.72
N ALA A 140 -34.21 36.01 2.74
CA ALA A 140 -32.80 35.95 3.15
C ALA A 140 -32.62 35.40 4.59
N GLU A 141 -33.59 35.65 5.48
CA GLU A 141 -33.57 35.09 6.84
C GLU A 141 -33.84 33.58 6.83
N THR A 142 -34.83 33.14 6.04
CA THR A 142 -35.15 31.71 5.87
C THR A 142 -33.96 30.95 5.26
N GLU A 143 -33.32 31.52 4.23
CA GLU A 143 -32.12 30.96 3.61
C GLU A 143 -30.99 30.78 4.64
N GLN A 144 -30.73 31.80 5.46
CA GLN A 144 -29.70 31.71 6.50
C GLN A 144 -30.00 30.63 7.56
N ILE A 145 -31.26 30.46 7.95
CA ILE A 145 -31.68 29.39 8.86
C ILE A 145 -31.49 28.02 8.20
N LEU A 146 -31.85 27.87 6.93
CA LEU A 146 -31.68 26.62 6.17
C LEU A 146 -30.21 26.25 6.00
N ASP A 147 -29.34 27.22 5.71
CA ASP A 147 -27.90 27.01 5.60
C ASP A 147 -27.28 26.60 6.94
N SER A 148 -27.69 27.25 8.03
CA SER A 148 -27.24 26.86 9.38
C SER A 148 -27.74 25.46 9.74
N PHE A 149 -28.99 25.13 9.40
CA PHE A 149 -29.56 23.81 9.64
C PHE A 149 -28.85 22.74 8.80
N ARG A 150 -28.56 23.03 7.53
CA ARG A 150 -27.80 22.16 6.63
C ARG A 150 -26.40 21.91 7.16
N ALA A 151 -25.69 22.94 7.61
CA ALA A 151 -24.35 22.80 8.17
C ALA A 151 -24.35 21.89 9.41
N GLU A 152 -25.31 22.08 10.32
CA GLU A 152 -25.46 21.22 11.51
C GLU A 152 -25.89 19.79 11.14
N TYR A 153 -26.78 19.64 10.16
CA TYR A 153 -27.22 18.36 9.62
C TYR A 153 -26.06 17.59 8.97
N GLU A 154 -25.21 18.25 8.19
CA GLU A 154 -24.02 17.67 7.58
C GLU A 154 -22.98 17.26 8.64
N LEU A 155 -22.79 18.07 9.69
CA LEU A 155 -21.91 17.75 10.83
C LEU A 155 -22.41 16.56 11.67
N SER A 156 -23.73 16.45 11.83
CA SER A 156 -24.37 15.35 12.57
C SER A 156 -24.69 14.11 11.72
N MET A 157 -24.22 14.07 10.45
CA MET A 157 -24.55 13.04 9.45
C MET A 157 -26.07 12.77 9.35
N GLY A 158 -26.88 13.79 9.57
CA GLY A 158 -28.33 13.72 9.51
C GLY A 158 -29.02 12.97 10.64
N PHE A 159 -28.35 12.71 11.76
CA PHE A 159 -28.89 11.89 12.84
C PHE A 159 -29.24 12.70 14.10
N SER A 160 -30.54 12.83 14.38
CA SER A 160 -31.09 13.43 15.61
C SER A 160 -31.46 12.41 16.70
N GLY A 161 -31.15 11.12 16.48
CA GLY A 161 -31.51 10.01 17.38
C GLY A 161 -30.46 9.72 18.46
N SER A 162 -30.57 8.58 19.14
CA SER A 162 -29.61 8.22 20.20
C SER A 162 -28.25 7.80 19.63
N LEU A 163 -27.17 8.41 20.11
CA LEU A 163 -25.80 8.07 19.73
C LEU A 163 -25.45 6.59 19.98
N LEU A 164 -26.06 5.97 20.99
CA LEU A 164 -25.88 4.55 21.30
C LEU A 164 -26.45 3.65 20.20
N LEU A 165 -27.67 3.91 19.73
CA LEU A 165 -28.25 3.16 18.61
C LEU A 165 -27.47 3.39 17.31
N LEU A 166 -26.94 4.60 17.08
CA LEU A 166 -26.09 4.86 15.92
C LEU A 166 -24.82 4.00 15.96
N LYS A 167 -24.11 3.99 17.10
CA LYS A 167 -22.91 3.16 17.28
C LYS A 167 -23.22 1.67 17.18
N LEU A 168 -24.36 1.23 17.72
CA LEU A 168 -24.83 -0.15 17.59
C LEU A 168 -25.08 -0.52 16.13
N GLY A 169 -25.73 0.36 15.36
CA GLY A 169 -25.97 0.17 13.93
C GLY A 169 -24.68 0.01 13.13
N HIS A 170 -23.70 0.90 13.36
CA HIS A 170 -22.37 0.78 12.75
C HIS A 170 -21.69 -0.53 13.14
N MET A 171 -21.72 -0.91 14.42
CA MET A 171 -21.15 -2.17 14.91
C MET A 171 -21.78 -3.39 14.21
N ILE A 172 -23.11 -3.42 14.05
CA ILE A 172 -23.83 -4.51 13.37
C ILE A 172 -23.41 -4.59 11.90
N VAL A 173 -23.35 -3.46 11.19
CA VAL A 173 -22.94 -3.43 9.78
C VAL A 173 -21.48 -3.87 9.62
N THR A 174 -20.56 -3.36 10.44
CA THR A 174 -19.16 -3.77 10.41
C THR A 174 -19.00 -5.26 10.69
N LEU A 175 -19.72 -5.79 11.69
CA LEU A 175 -19.72 -7.22 11.99
C LEU A 175 -20.25 -8.03 10.81
N ALA A 176 -21.33 -7.59 10.16
CA ALA A 176 -21.89 -8.26 8.98
C ALA A 176 -20.87 -8.30 7.83
N ILE A 177 -20.18 -7.20 7.55
CA ILE A 177 -19.13 -7.14 6.52
C ILE A 177 -18.00 -8.13 6.84
N ILE A 178 -17.53 -8.17 8.10
CA ILE A 178 -16.48 -9.11 8.52
C ILE A 178 -16.93 -10.56 8.36
N LEU A 179 -18.15 -10.90 8.81
CA LEU A 179 -18.68 -12.26 8.71
C LEU A 179 -18.85 -12.69 7.25
N VAL A 180 -19.37 -11.82 6.39
CA VAL A 180 -19.50 -12.10 4.94
C VAL A 180 -18.12 -12.24 4.30
N PHE A 181 -17.16 -11.40 4.66
CA PHE A 181 -15.78 -11.50 4.19
C PHE A 181 -15.15 -12.85 4.56
N LEU A 182 -15.25 -13.28 5.82
CA LEU A 182 -14.72 -14.56 6.29
C LEU A 182 -15.42 -15.74 5.62
N ALA A 183 -16.75 -15.71 5.50
CA ALA A 183 -17.52 -16.74 4.82
C ALA A 183 -17.16 -16.83 3.33
N LEU A 184 -16.98 -15.68 2.68
CA LEU A 184 -16.58 -15.59 1.27
C LEU A 184 -15.20 -16.21 1.04
N VAL A 185 -14.19 -15.86 1.85
CA VAL A 185 -12.85 -16.45 1.73
C VAL A 185 -12.88 -17.95 2.00
N SER A 186 -13.59 -18.38 3.04
CA SER A 186 -13.72 -19.80 3.39
C SER A 186 -14.38 -20.63 2.28
N PHE A 187 -15.35 -20.03 1.56
CA PHE A 187 -16.07 -20.71 0.48
C PHE A 187 -15.31 -20.72 -0.84
N LEU A 188 -14.76 -19.58 -1.27
CA LEU A 188 -14.06 -19.47 -2.56
C LEU A 188 -12.62 -19.97 -2.53
N ALA A 189 -11.96 -19.89 -1.37
CA ALA A 189 -10.54 -20.22 -1.22
C ALA A 189 -10.25 -20.88 0.14
N PRO A 190 -10.71 -22.13 0.34
CA PRO A 190 -10.39 -22.89 1.56
C PRO A 190 -8.90 -22.92 1.87
N GLU A 191 -8.05 -23.00 0.84
CA GLU A 191 -6.60 -23.00 0.98
C GLU A 191 -6.02 -21.67 1.51
N ILE A 192 -6.67 -20.55 1.22
CA ILE A 192 -6.31 -19.24 1.79
C ILE A 192 -6.78 -19.17 3.23
N SER A 193 -7.99 -19.65 3.51
CA SER A 193 -8.59 -19.62 4.85
C SER A 193 -7.86 -20.49 5.86
N SER A 194 -7.26 -21.60 5.43
CA SER A 194 -6.52 -22.52 6.30
C SER A 194 -5.07 -22.08 6.53
N ASP A 195 -4.50 -21.23 5.67
CA ASP A 195 -3.15 -20.70 5.82
C ASP A 195 -3.13 -19.40 6.63
N PRO A 196 -2.57 -19.39 7.86
CA PRO A 196 -2.51 -18.19 8.69
C PRO A 196 -1.74 -17.05 8.04
N LYS A 197 -0.75 -17.34 7.18
CA LYS A 197 0.06 -16.30 6.51
C LYS A 197 -0.79 -15.53 5.51
N SER A 198 -1.51 -16.26 4.66
CA SER A 198 -2.45 -15.69 3.69
C SER A 198 -3.59 -14.94 4.36
N MET A 199 -4.18 -15.48 5.43
CA MET A 199 -5.22 -14.76 6.20
C MET A 199 -4.70 -13.49 6.87
N ASN A 200 -3.53 -13.52 7.50
CA ASN A 200 -2.93 -12.33 8.10
C ASN A 200 -2.64 -11.25 7.07
N PHE A 201 -2.24 -11.64 5.85
CA PHE A 201 -2.06 -10.70 4.74
C PHE A 201 -3.38 -10.03 4.35
N LEU A 202 -4.46 -10.81 4.23
CA LEU A 202 -5.79 -10.27 3.95
C LEU A 202 -6.30 -9.33 5.04
N TYR A 203 -6.09 -9.68 6.32
CA TYR A 203 -6.42 -8.80 7.44
C TYR A 203 -5.65 -7.49 7.41
N LEU A 204 -4.35 -7.53 7.08
CA LEU A 204 -3.55 -6.33 6.91
C LEU A 204 -4.12 -5.43 5.81
N LEU A 205 -4.45 -5.99 4.63
CA LEU A 205 -5.04 -5.21 3.54
C LEU A 205 -6.37 -4.57 3.95
N PHE A 206 -7.20 -5.31 4.68
CA PHE A 206 -8.48 -4.80 5.17
C PHE A 206 -8.32 -3.65 6.16
N ILE A 207 -7.39 -3.78 7.11
CA ILE A 207 -7.05 -2.75 8.08
C ILE A 207 -6.46 -1.53 7.36
N ILE A 208 -5.60 -1.72 6.36
CA ILE A 208 -5.03 -0.61 5.57
C ILE A 208 -6.15 0.20 4.90
N VAL A 209 -7.13 -0.45 4.27
CA VAL A 209 -8.27 0.24 3.66
C VAL A 209 -8.99 1.08 4.71
N ILE A 210 -9.39 0.47 5.84
CA ILE A 210 -10.14 1.17 6.90
C ILE A 210 -9.35 2.37 7.46
N ILE A 211 -8.08 2.16 7.84
CA ILE A 211 -7.25 3.20 8.45
C ILE A 211 -7.00 4.34 7.46
N THR A 212 -6.60 4.04 6.22
CA THR A 212 -6.29 5.07 5.23
C THR A 212 -7.53 5.86 4.83
N SER A 213 -8.68 5.20 4.62
CA SER A 213 -9.95 5.88 4.35
C SER A 213 -10.36 6.77 5.51
N SER A 214 -10.26 6.29 6.76
CA SER A 214 -10.66 7.07 7.94
C SER A 214 -9.79 8.31 8.13
N LEU A 215 -8.46 8.16 8.04
CA LEU A 215 -7.52 9.28 8.19
C LEU A 215 -7.69 10.37 7.12
N VAL A 216 -7.97 9.98 5.87
CA VAL A 216 -8.16 10.95 4.78
C VAL A 216 -9.52 11.65 4.88
N MET A 217 -10.54 10.93 5.34
CA MET A 217 -11.88 11.50 5.51
C MET A 217 -11.90 12.66 6.50
N ASP A 218 -11.12 12.58 7.59
CA ASP A 218 -10.98 13.66 8.57
C ASP A 218 -10.49 14.99 7.95
N THR A 219 -9.81 14.93 6.80
CA THR A 219 -9.37 16.12 6.07
C THR A 219 -10.42 16.60 5.07
N SER A 220 -10.85 15.73 4.16
CA SER A 220 -11.93 16.02 3.20
C SER A 220 -12.36 14.75 2.47
N ASN A 221 -13.67 14.59 2.30
CA ASN A 221 -14.26 13.49 1.53
C ASN A 221 -13.69 13.36 0.10
N ARG A 222 -13.35 14.49 -0.55
CA ARG A 222 -12.85 14.49 -1.94
C ARG A 222 -11.46 13.86 -2.07
N TYR A 223 -10.65 13.88 -1.01
CA TYR A 223 -9.29 13.32 -1.03
C TYR A 223 -9.27 11.79 -1.04
N LEU A 224 -10.40 11.13 -0.74
CA LEU A 224 -10.52 9.68 -0.88
C LEU A 224 -10.32 9.21 -2.33
N LEU A 225 -10.53 10.08 -3.32
CA LEU A 225 -10.27 9.80 -4.73
C LEU A 225 -8.76 9.70 -5.05
N ILE A 226 -7.88 10.23 -4.20
CA ILE A 226 -6.42 10.11 -4.33
C ILE A 226 -5.95 8.73 -3.86
N LEU A 227 -6.65 8.09 -2.91
CA LEU A 227 -6.21 6.82 -2.34
C LEU A 227 -6.26 5.70 -3.39
N PRO A 228 -5.14 4.99 -3.63
CA PRO A 228 -5.02 4.04 -4.72
C PRO A 228 -5.62 2.69 -4.35
N TYR A 229 -6.93 2.61 -4.10
CA TYR A 229 -7.60 1.36 -3.70
C TYR A 229 -7.38 0.21 -4.70
N SER A 230 -7.21 0.51 -5.98
CA SER A 230 -6.85 -0.45 -7.04
C SER A 230 -5.56 -1.23 -6.76
N VAL A 231 -4.66 -0.71 -5.91
CA VAL A 231 -3.46 -1.43 -5.44
C VAL A 231 -3.82 -2.70 -4.68
N ILE A 232 -4.93 -2.70 -3.93
CA ILE A 232 -5.37 -3.88 -3.18
C ILE A 232 -5.67 -5.02 -4.15
N ALA A 233 -6.33 -4.75 -5.28
CA ALA A 233 -6.59 -5.75 -6.32
C ALA A 233 -5.28 -6.31 -6.93
N LEU A 234 -4.27 -5.45 -7.12
CA LEU A 234 -2.94 -5.84 -7.60
C LEU A 234 -2.21 -6.75 -6.62
N TYR A 235 -2.25 -6.43 -5.33
CA TYR A 235 -1.69 -7.24 -4.27
C TYR A 235 -2.36 -8.61 -4.18
N LEU A 236 -3.69 -8.65 -4.21
CA LEU A 236 -4.43 -9.91 -4.25
C LEU A 236 -4.06 -10.74 -5.48
N TYR A 237 -4.01 -10.13 -6.66
CA TYR A 237 -3.63 -10.83 -7.90
C TYR A 237 -2.17 -11.34 -7.87
N SER A 238 -1.30 -10.65 -7.15
CA SER A 238 0.10 -11.03 -7.06
C SER A 238 0.29 -12.32 -6.27
N PHE A 239 -0.52 -12.56 -5.23
CA PHE A 239 -0.34 -13.70 -4.32
C PHE A 239 -1.38 -14.81 -4.49
N PHE A 240 -2.56 -14.50 -5.03
CA PHE A 240 -3.69 -15.42 -5.06
C PHE A 240 -4.17 -15.74 -6.48
N ARG A 241 -5.01 -16.77 -6.59
CA ARG A 241 -5.61 -17.21 -7.85
C ARG A 241 -6.55 -16.13 -8.40
N SER A 242 -6.54 -15.90 -9.71
CA SER A 242 -7.34 -14.83 -10.33
C SER A 242 -8.85 -14.96 -10.09
N SER A 243 -9.36 -16.18 -9.87
CA SER A 243 -10.77 -16.45 -9.59
C SER A 243 -11.27 -15.85 -8.28
N VAL A 244 -10.38 -15.61 -7.31
CA VAL A 244 -10.76 -15.13 -5.96
C VAL A 244 -10.51 -13.64 -5.79
N VAL A 245 -9.70 -13.04 -6.66
CA VAL A 245 -9.25 -11.63 -6.55
C VAL A 245 -10.41 -10.66 -6.52
N ILE A 246 -11.31 -10.69 -7.52
CA ILE A 246 -12.39 -9.70 -7.64
C ILE A 246 -13.40 -9.81 -6.48
N PRO A 247 -13.93 -11.00 -6.12
CA PRO A 247 -14.85 -11.12 -4.99
C PRO A 247 -14.24 -10.66 -3.66
N VAL A 248 -12.99 -11.02 -3.38
CA VAL A 248 -12.29 -10.63 -2.15
C VAL A 248 -12.00 -9.12 -2.15
N TYR A 249 -11.54 -8.57 -3.28
CA TYR A 249 -11.31 -7.14 -3.46
C TYR A 249 -12.57 -6.32 -3.21
N ALA A 250 -13.71 -6.74 -3.77
CA ALA A 250 -14.99 -6.08 -3.56
C ALA A 250 -15.34 -6.00 -2.06
N MET A 251 -15.21 -7.11 -1.32
CA MET A 251 -15.48 -7.12 0.12
C MET A 251 -14.48 -6.28 0.93
N LEU A 252 -13.19 -6.28 0.55
CA LEU A 252 -12.18 -5.44 1.21
C LEU A 252 -12.49 -3.94 1.08
N LEU A 253 -13.16 -3.51 0.00
CA LEU A 253 -13.56 -2.12 -0.21
C LEU A 253 -14.90 -1.74 0.40
N MET A 254 -15.74 -2.69 0.81
CA MET A 254 -17.05 -2.40 1.39
C MET A 254 -17.05 -1.40 2.55
N PRO A 255 -16.03 -1.33 3.44
CA PRO A 255 -15.98 -0.29 4.48
C PRO A 255 -16.03 1.15 3.93
N VAL A 256 -15.51 1.40 2.72
CA VAL A 256 -15.51 2.74 2.10
C VAL A 256 -16.93 3.28 1.91
N VAL A 257 -17.90 2.39 1.65
CA VAL A 257 -19.31 2.75 1.47
C VAL A 257 -19.89 3.39 2.72
N PHE A 258 -19.48 2.91 3.90
CA PHE A 258 -20.03 3.34 5.19
C PHE A 258 -19.19 4.40 5.89
N ILE A 259 -17.92 4.54 5.50
CA ILE A 259 -17.04 5.60 6.04
C ILE A 259 -17.48 6.95 5.48
N SER A 260 -17.68 7.08 4.16
CA SER A 260 -17.81 8.35 3.45
C SER A 260 -19.25 8.75 3.09
N SER A 261 -19.55 10.06 3.15
CA SER A 261 -20.73 10.65 2.50
C SER A 261 -20.58 10.55 0.97
N GLY A 262 -21.37 9.70 0.32
CA GLY A 262 -21.15 9.35 -1.10
C GLY A 262 -20.17 8.18 -1.30
N GLY A 263 -19.89 7.40 -0.26
CA GLY A 263 -18.99 6.25 -0.30
C GLY A 263 -19.32 5.20 -1.37
N PHE A 264 -20.59 5.09 -1.78
CA PHE A 264 -20.99 4.22 -2.90
C PHE A 264 -20.34 4.63 -4.23
N GLU A 265 -20.26 5.92 -4.55
CA GLU A 265 -19.62 6.42 -5.77
C GLU A 265 -18.12 6.05 -5.77
N ILE A 266 -17.43 6.32 -4.65
CA ILE A 266 -16.00 6.02 -4.49
C ILE A 266 -15.75 4.52 -4.58
N TYR A 267 -16.58 3.72 -3.89
CA TYR A 267 -16.54 2.26 -3.96
C TYR A 267 -16.70 1.76 -5.40
N PHE A 268 -17.73 2.23 -6.12
CA PHE A 268 -18.03 1.75 -7.46
C PHE A 268 -16.93 2.11 -8.46
N ILE A 269 -16.44 3.37 -8.46
CA ILE A 269 -15.34 3.82 -9.31
C ILE A 269 -14.10 2.94 -9.09
N ASN A 270 -13.72 2.71 -7.83
CA ASN A 270 -12.53 1.92 -7.49
C ASN A 270 -12.72 0.41 -7.69
N LEU A 271 -13.94 -0.11 -7.54
CA LEU A 271 -14.23 -1.52 -7.83
C LEU A 271 -13.99 -1.82 -9.31
N VAL A 272 -14.50 -0.96 -10.20
CA VAL A 272 -14.32 -1.09 -11.65
C VAL A 272 -12.84 -0.90 -12.03
N ALA A 273 -12.21 0.17 -11.52
CA ALA A 273 -10.80 0.46 -11.81
C ALA A 273 -9.86 -0.65 -11.31
N GLY A 274 -10.05 -1.15 -10.08
CA GLY A 274 -9.22 -2.22 -9.51
C GLY A 274 -9.44 -3.57 -10.19
N SER A 275 -10.69 -3.87 -10.60
CA SER A 275 -11.00 -5.08 -11.36
C SER A 275 -10.32 -5.04 -12.73
N ALA A 276 -10.40 -3.92 -13.45
CA ALA A 276 -9.69 -3.74 -14.71
C ALA A 276 -8.16 -3.78 -14.53
N ALA A 277 -7.63 -3.13 -13.48
CA ALA A 277 -6.22 -3.15 -13.13
C ALA A 277 -5.72 -4.58 -12.89
N SER A 278 -6.49 -5.41 -12.19
CA SER A 278 -6.12 -6.80 -11.91
C SER A 278 -6.03 -7.64 -13.19
N TYR A 279 -6.90 -7.36 -14.17
CA TYR A 279 -6.87 -8.03 -15.47
C TYR A 279 -5.68 -7.60 -16.31
N THR A 280 -5.41 -6.29 -16.40
CA THR A 280 -4.28 -5.75 -17.19
C THR A 280 -2.93 -6.04 -16.57
N PHE A 281 -2.85 -6.18 -15.24
CA PHE A 281 -1.62 -6.53 -14.54
C PHE A 281 -0.98 -7.81 -15.06
N ARG A 282 -1.78 -8.78 -15.54
CA ARG A 282 -1.27 -10.01 -16.18
C ARG A 282 -0.28 -9.74 -17.32
N TYR A 283 -0.43 -8.62 -18.01
CA TYR A 283 0.34 -8.26 -19.20
C TYR A 283 1.38 -7.17 -18.94
N TRP A 284 1.13 -6.31 -17.94
CA TRP A 284 1.89 -5.07 -17.71
C TRP A 284 2.51 -4.98 -16.30
N ASP A 285 2.92 -6.10 -15.72
CA ASP A 285 3.54 -6.16 -14.39
C ASP A 285 5.05 -5.84 -14.36
N ARG A 286 5.71 -5.65 -15.52
CA ARG A 286 7.18 -5.56 -15.62
C ARG A 286 7.71 -4.19 -16.02
N GLY A 287 8.67 -3.68 -15.23
CA GLY A 287 9.49 -2.53 -15.59
C GLY A 287 8.66 -1.32 -16.04
N TRP A 288 8.97 -0.77 -17.21
CA TRP A 288 8.27 0.40 -17.74
C TRP A 288 6.79 0.15 -18.08
N LEU A 289 6.37 -1.11 -18.30
CA LEU A 289 4.96 -1.44 -18.59
C LEU A 289 4.04 -1.09 -17.42
N GLN A 290 4.57 -1.00 -16.20
CA GLN A 290 3.80 -0.55 -15.02
C GLN A 290 3.26 0.88 -15.19
N PHE A 291 3.96 1.73 -15.96
CA PHE A 291 3.45 3.06 -16.32
C PHE A 291 2.25 2.97 -17.26
N ILE A 292 2.23 2.00 -18.19
CA ILE A 292 1.04 1.76 -19.03
C ILE A 292 -0.13 1.33 -18.15
N ASN A 293 0.09 0.41 -17.21
CA ASN A 293 -0.96 -0.03 -16.29
C ASN A 293 -1.52 1.15 -15.48
N SER A 294 -0.64 2.03 -15.00
CA SER A 294 -1.03 3.26 -14.30
C SER A 294 -1.86 4.21 -15.18
N ILE A 295 -1.43 4.48 -16.42
CA ILE A 295 -2.20 5.31 -17.37
C ILE A 295 -3.58 4.68 -17.62
N PHE A 296 -3.64 3.36 -17.76
CA PHE A 296 -4.91 2.65 -17.98
C PHE A 296 -5.87 2.79 -16.79
N ILE A 297 -5.37 2.67 -15.56
CA ILE A 297 -6.15 2.91 -14.34
C ILE A 297 -6.67 4.35 -14.31
N PHE A 298 -5.83 5.33 -14.64
CA PHE A 298 -6.21 6.74 -14.71
C PHE A 298 -7.36 6.97 -15.69
N LEU A 299 -7.26 6.38 -16.89
CA LEU A 299 -8.30 6.48 -17.91
C LEU A 299 -9.62 5.88 -17.45
N ILE A 300 -9.59 4.74 -16.75
CA ILE A 300 -10.81 4.09 -16.24
C ILE A 300 -11.45 4.91 -15.13
N LEU A 301 -10.66 5.36 -14.14
CA LEU A 301 -11.16 6.22 -13.06
C LEU A 301 -11.84 7.47 -13.64
N SER A 302 -11.17 8.11 -14.61
CA SER A 302 -11.67 9.30 -15.30
C SER A 302 -12.95 9.02 -16.11
N ALA A 303 -12.99 7.90 -16.82
CA ALA A 303 -14.13 7.51 -17.65
C ALA A 303 -15.36 7.18 -16.80
N ILE A 304 -15.21 6.40 -15.73
CA ILE A 304 -16.33 6.05 -14.85
C ILE A 304 -16.84 7.30 -14.12
N TYR A 305 -15.96 8.13 -13.57
CA TYR A 305 -16.36 9.40 -12.95
C TYR A 305 -17.12 10.30 -13.94
N SER A 306 -16.60 10.47 -15.15
CA SER A 306 -17.28 11.28 -16.18
C SER A 306 -18.63 10.68 -16.57
N SER A 307 -18.75 9.35 -16.62
CA SER A 307 -20.00 8.66 -16.89
C SER A 307 -21.03 8.88 -15.79
N LEU A 308 -20.62 8.88 -14.52
CA LEU A 308 -21.53 9.13 -13.39
C LEU A 308 -22.03 10.58 -13.43
N ARG A 309 -21.15 11.55 -13.70
CA ARG A 309 -21.57 12.96 -13.86
C ARG A 309 -22.49 13.16 -15.06
N LEU A 310 -22.26 12.44 -16.17
CA LEU A 310 -23.18 12.46 -17.30
C LEU A 310 -24.58 11.91 -16.95
N LEU A 311 -24.65 10.89 -16.10
CA LEU A 311 -25.92 10.33 -15.61
C LEU A 311 -26.66 11.28 -14.66
N GLU A 312 -25.92 12.01 -13.82
CA GLU A 312 -26.50 12.95 -12.84
C GLU A 312 -26.91 14.28 -13.47
N GLU A 313 -26.06 14.86 -14.32
CA GLU A 313 -26.19 16.24 -14.80
C GLU A 313 -26.64 16.32 -16.28
N GLY A 314 -26.63 15.21 -17.02
CA GLY A 314 -27.03 15.17 -18.43
C GLY A 314 -26.10 15.89 -19.41
N ALA A 315 -24.94 16.37 -18.94
CA ALA A 315 -23.93 17.05 -19.75
C ALA A 315 -22.51 16.59 -19.35
N LEU A 316 -21.57 16.68 -20.30
CA LEU A 316 -20.14 16.49 -20.02
C LEU A 316 -19.59 17.73 -19.31
N VAL A 317 -19.89 17.84 -18.01
CA VAL A 317 -19.43 18.94 -17.18
C VAL A 317 -18.05 18.58 -16.61
N PHE A 318 -16.99 19.08 -17.24
CA PHE A 318 -15.62 19.01 -16.71
C PHE A 318 -15.33 20.12 -15.67
N ASN A 319 -16.30 20.52 -14.85
CA ASN A 319 -16.14 21.69 -13.97
C ASN A 319 -15.06 21.49 -12.91
N ASP A 320 -14.93 20.27 -12.34
CA ASP A 320 -13.91 20.00 -11.33
C ASP A 320 -12.68 19.29 -11.94
N ARG A 321 -11.84 20.06 -12.64
CA ARG A 321 -10.56 19.59 -13.19
C ARG A 321 -9.62 19.00 -12.13
N ARG A 322 -9.82 19.31 -10.84
CA ARG A 322 -8.97 18.82 -9.75
C ARG A 322 -9.19 17.32 -9.49
N VAL A 323 -10.39 16.80 -9.77
CA VAL A 323 -10.68 15.36 -9.64
C VAL A 323 -9.80 14.52 -10.58
N PHE A 324 -9.58 14.99 -11.81
CA PHE A 324 -8.67 14.31 -12.73
C PHE A 324 -7.22 14.36 -12.25
N LEU A 325 -6.79 15.43 -11.58
CA LEU A 325 -5.48 15.47 -10.92
C LEU A 325 -5.41 14.47 -9.75
N PHE A 326 -6.50 14.28 -8.99
CA PHE A 326 -6.56 13.25 -7.96
C PHE A 326 -6.44 11.84 -8.54
N PHE A 327 -7.10 11.55 -9.66
CA PHE A 327 -6.93 10.27 -10.34
C PHE A 327 -5.53 10.08 -10.92
N ALA A 328 -4.88 11.14 -11.40
CA ALA A 328 -3.49 11.08 -11.84
C ALA A 328 -2.56 10.69 -10.66
N TRP A 329 -2.75 11.32 -9.49
CA TRP A 329 -2.01 10.94 -8.28
C TRP A 329 -2.33 9.52 -7.82
N ASN A 330 -3.61 9.15 -7.79
CA ASN A 330 -4.06 7.79 -7.46
C ASN A 330 -3.34 6.75 -8.31
N SER A 331 -3.37 6.94 -9.63
CA SER A 331 -2.76 6.01 -10.56
C SER A 331 -1.24 5.99 -10.46
N LEU A 332 -0.60 7.13 -10.21
CA LEU A 332 0.85 7.19 -9.99
C LEU A 332 1.26 6.44 -8.71
N LEU A 333 0.48 6.55 -7.64
CA LEU A 333 0.71 5.84 -6.39
C LEU A 333 0.60 4.32 -6.56
N VAL A 334 -0.12 3.82 -7.58
CA VAL A 334 -0.09 2.38 -7.93
C VAL A 334 1.32 1.94 -8.31
N ILE A 335 2.10 2.78 -9.00
CA ILE A 335 3.51 2.47 -9.34
C ILE A 335 4.36 2.43 -8.06
N ALA A 336 4.18 3.42 -7.18
CA ALA A 336 4.87 3.48 -5.89
C ALA A 336 4.54 2.30 -4.98
N ALA A 337 3.41 1.62 -5.22
CA ALA A 337 2.97 0.45 -4.46
C ALA A 337 3.71 -0.85 -4.82
N TYR A 338 4.36 -0.95 -6.00
CA TYR A 338 5.03 -2.18 -6.44
C TYR A 338 6.18 -2.64 -5.55
N PRO A 339 7.11 -1.77 -5.10
CA PRO A 339 8.19 -2.18 -4.19
C PRO A 339 7.70 -2.84 -2.90
N PHE A 340 6.48 -2.53 -2.44
CA PHE A 340 5.89 -3.17 -1.26
C PHE A 340 5.50 -4.64 -1.49
N LEU A 341 5.37 -5.12 -2.73
CA LEU A 341 5.18 -6.56 -3.01
C LEU A 341 6.30 -7.39 -2.40
N PHE A 342 7.55 -6.96 -2.59
CA PHE A 342 8.72 -7.64 -2.02
C PHE A 342 8.73 -7.59 -0.48
N LEU A 343 8.24 -6.48 0.10
CA LEU A 343 8.09 -6.36 1.55
C LEU A 343 7.06 -7.38 2.07
N PHE A 344 5.92 -7.51 1.39
CA PHE A 344 4.89 -8.48 1.78
C PHE A 344 5.31 -9.93 1.57
N GLU A 345 6.06 -10.25 0.51
CA GLU A 345 6.69 -11.56 0.36
C GLU A 345 7.51 -11.94 1.60
N LYS A 346 8.32 -11.01 2.09
CA LYS A 346 9.20 -11.26 3.24
C LYS A 346 8.46 -11.33 4.58
N ILE A 347 7.48 -10.44 4.81
CA ILE A 347 6.72 -10.38 6.07
C ILE A 347 5.82 -11.62 6.20
N PHE A 348 5.12 -11.98 5.13
CA PHE A 348 4.14 -13.06 5.15
C PHE A 348 4.70 -14.41 4.69
N GLY A 349 5.92 -14.44 4.13
CA GLY A 349 6.49 -15.67 3.56
C GLY A 349 5.74 -16.17 2.33
N LEU A 350 5.02 -15.27 1.64
CA LEU A 350 4.33 -15.55 0.38
C LEU A 350 5.29 -15.33 -0.80
N VAL A 351 4.91 -15.83 -1.98
CA VAL A 351 5.67 -15.59 -3.21
C VAL A 351 4.76 -15.00 -4.28
N SER A 352 5.15 -13.86 -4.86
CA SER A 352 4.35 -13.22 -5.89
C SER A 352 4.46 -13.95 -7.23
N SER A 353 3.42 -13.83 -8.06
CA SER A 353 3.42 -14.37 -9.42
C SER A 353 4.53 -13.75 -10.29
N SER A 354 4.91 -12.49 -10.04
CA SER A 354 6.08 -11.84 -10.65
C SER A 354 7.38 -12.54 -10.27
N ARG A 355 7.59 -12.81 -8.97
CA ARG A 355 8.78 -13.50 -8.49
C ARG A 355 8.87 -14.93 -9.01
N LEU A 356 7.75 -15.65 -9.07
CA LEU A 356 7.70 -16.97 -9.69
C LEU A 356 8.00 -16.91 -11.19
N ARG A 357 7.53 -15.89 -11.91
CA ARG A 357 7.88 -15.71 -13.33
C ARG A 357 9.38 -15.52 -13.51
N ASP A 358 10.03 -14.72 -12.66
CA ASP A 358 11.48 -14.51 -12.69
C ASP A 358 12.26 -15.81 -12.41
N LEU A 359 11.80 -16.60 -11.44
CA LEU A 359 12.38 -17.92 -11.14
C LEU A 359 12.13 -18.93 -12.26
N SER A 360 11.03 -18.81 -13.01
CA SER A 360 10.74 -19.69 -14.14
C SER A 360 11.60 -19.43 -15.38
N ASP A 361 12.38 -18.34 -15.38
CA ASP A 361 13.26 -17.99 -16.48
C ASP A 361 14.47 -18.92 -16.54
N ALA A 362 14.52 -19.75 -17.58
CA ALA A 362 15.61 -20.68 -17.83
C ALA A 362 16.97 -19.99 -18.06
N THR A 363 16.97 -18.69 -18.36
CA THR A 363 18.18 -17.88 -18.50
C THR A 363 18.66 -17.29 -17.18
N SER A 364 17.97 -17.55 -16.06
CA SER A 364 18.43 -17.14 -14.74
C SER A 364 19.83 -17.72 -14.44
N PRO A 365 20.66 -17.02 -13.64
CA PRO A 365 22.04 -17.48 -13.38
C PRO A 365 22.13 -18.90 -12.81
N LEU A 366 21.18 -19.31 -11.95
CA LEU A 366 21.19 -20.65 -11.36
C LEU A 366 20.79 -21.73 -12.37
N LEU A 367 19.73 -21.51 -13.16
CA LEU A 367 19.29 -22.50 -14.15
C LEU A 367 20.26 -22.59 -15.32
N THR A 368 20.91 -21.48 -15.69
CA THR A 368 22.02 -21.48 -16.65
C THR A 368 23.20 -22.31 -16.13
N ARG A 369 23.55 -22.14 -14.85
CA ARG A 369 24.59 -22.96 -14.20
C ARG A 369 24.22 -24.45 -14.22
N LEU A 370 22.97 -24.79 -13.89
CA LEU A 370 22.45 -26.16 -13.97
C LEU A 370 22.54 -26.73 -15.40
N ALA A 371 22.19 -25.94 -16.42
CA ALA A 371 22.27 -26.34 -17.81
C ALA A 371 23.71 -26.62 -18.29
N VAL A 372 24.70 -25.91 -17.74
CA VAL A 372 26.12 -26.07 -18.12
C VAL A 372 26.81 -27.18 -17.32
N GLU A 373 26.63 -27.21 -16.00
CA GLU A 373 27.34 -28.14 -15.11
C GLU A 373 26.64 -29.50 -14.98
N ALA A 374 25.31 -29.56 -15.14
CA ALA A 374 24.49 -30.78 -15.03
C ALA A 374 23.38 -30.82 -16.12
N PRO A 375 23.75 -30.89 -17.41
CA PRO A 375 22.82 -30.73 -18.53
C PRO A 375 21.70 -31.78 -18.56
N GLY A 376 21.98 -33.01 -18.12
CA GLY A 376 20.99 -34.10 -18.04
C GLY A 376 19.92 -33.83 -17.00
N THR A 377 20.33 -33.37 -15.81
CA THR A 377 19.43 -32.94 -14.74
C THR A 377 18.61 -31.72 -15.15
N PHE A 378 19.21 -30.77 -15.87
CA PHE A 378 18.47 -29.63 -16.42
C PHE A 378 17.37 -30.08 -17.41
N HIS A 379 17.70 -30.99 -18.33
CA HIS A 379 16.71 -31.53 -19.28
C HIS A 379 15.59 -32.31 -18.58
N HIS A 380 15.96 -33.13 -17.58
CA HIS A 380 15.01 -33.81 -16.70
C HIS A 380 14.05 -32.83 -16.03
N SER A 381 14.57 -31.79 -15.37
CA SER A 381 13.77 -30.79 -14.67
C SER A 381 12.79 -30.07 -15.60
N LEU A 382 13.17 -29.81 -16.86
CA LEU A 382 12.25 -29.25 -17.87
C LEU A 382 11.11 -30.21 -18.25
N GLN A 383 11.39 -31.50 -18.35
CA GLN A 383 10.39 -32.52 -18.67
C GLN A 383 9.42 -32.72 -17.49
N VAL A 384 9.95 -32.81 -16.27
CA VAL A 384 9.15 -32.84 -15.04
C VAL A 384 8.27 -31.60 -14.95
N ALA A 385 8.82 -30.40 -15.18
CA ALA A 385 8.05 -29.15 -15.16
C ALA A 385 6.91 -29.14 -16.18
N SER A 386 7.12 -29.69 -17.38
CA SER A 386 6.09 -29.79 -18.42
C SER A 386 4.94 -30.75 -18.04
N LEU A 387 5.28 -31.91 -17.46
CA LEU A 387 4.31 -32.88 -16.96
C LEU A 387 3.52 -32.30 -15.78
N ALA A 388 4.24 -31.75 -14.80
CA ALA A 388 3.71 -31.20 -13.58
C ALA A 388 2.78 -30.00 -13.86
N GLU A 389 3.18 -29.07 -14.73
CA GLU A 389 2.34 -27.94 -15.13
C GLU A 389 1.04 -28.40 -15.80
N SER A 390 1.12 -29.44 -16.63
CA SER A 390 -0.06 -30.01 -17.30
C SER A 390 -1.04 -30.61 -16.30
N ALA A 391 -0.54 -31.32 -15.28
CA ALA A 391 -1.36 -31.91 -14.23
C ALA A 391 -1.96 -30.83 -13.31
N ALA A 392 -1.17 -29.84 -12.91
CA ALA A 392 -1.62 -28.72 -12.08
C ALA A 392 -2.79 -27.96 -12.72
N ARG A 393 -2.74 -27.76 -14.04
CA ARG A 393 -3.81 -27.10 -14.80
C ARG A 393 -5.16 -27.82 -14.69
N GLU A 394 -5.15 -29.14 -14.76
CA GLU A 394 -6.37 -29.95 -14.84
C GLU A 394 -7.07 -30.10 -13.48
N ILE A 395 -6.33 -29.94 -12.39
CA ILE A 395 -6.90 -29.97 -11.02
C ILE A 395 -7.04 -28.58 -10.39
N GLY A 396 -6.68 -27.50 -11.11
CA GLY A 396 -6.78 -26.12 -10.60
C GLY A 396 -5.78 -25.75 -9.52
N ALA A 397 -4.64 -26.45 -9.46
CA ALA A 397 -3.50 -26.12 -8.60
C ALA A 397 -2.72 -24.91 -9.15
N ASN A 398 -1.75 -24.38 -8.40
CA ASN A 398 -0.94 -23.26 -8.86
C ASN A 398 0.07 -23.70 -9.93
N LEU A 399 -0.25 -23.46 -11.21
CA LEU A 399 0.56 -23.85 -12.37
C LEU A 399 2.00 -23.30 -12.29
N LEU A 400 2.13 -22.01 -12.00
CA LEU A 400 3.42 -21.33 -12.06
C LEU A 400 4.32 -21.78 -10.90
N LEU A 401 3.74 -21.94 -9.70
CA LEU A 401 4.46 -22.49 -8.56
C LEU A 401 4.92 -23.93 -8.83
N THR A 402 4.03 -24.79 -9.35
CA THR A 402 4.35 -26.17 -9.70
C THR A 402 5.50 -26.24 -10.70
N ARG A 403 5.44 -25.41 -11.76
CA ARG A 403 6.49 -25.33 -12.77
C ARG A 403 7.83 -24.93 -12.16
N VAL A 404 7.86 -23.88 -11.34
CA VAL A 404 9.09 -23.41 -10.70
C VAL A 404 9.62 -24.44 -9.71
N GLY A 405 8.76 -25.06 -8.89
CA GLY A 405 9.13 -26.15 -7.99
C GLY A 405 9.82 -27.29 -8.74
N ALA A 406 9.24 -27.74 -9.86
CA ALA A 406 9.83 -28.75 -10.73
C ALA A 406 11.16 -28.31 -11.38
N LEU A 407 11.35 -27.05 -11.72
CA LEU A 407 12.63 -26.58 -12.28
C LEU A 407 13.76 -26.59 -11.24
N TYR A 408 13.43 -26.48 -9.95
CA TYR A 408 14.40 -26.30 -8.87
C TYR A 408 14.58 -27.54 -7.97
N HIS A 409 13.68 -28.53 -8.04
CA HIS A 409 13.68 -29.68 -7.12
C HIS A 409 15.03 -30.40 -7.02
N ASP A 410 15.75 -30.44 -8.14
CA ASP A 410 16.98 -31.21 -8.31
C ASP A 410 18.27 -30.36 -8.35
N ILE A 411 18.20 -29.07 -8.00
CA ILE A 411 19.39 -28.17 -8.08
C ILE A 411 20.57 -28.65 -7.22
N GLY A 412 20.34 -29.49 -6.22
CA GLY A 412 21.40 -30.04 -5.39
C GLY A 412 22.38 -30.95 -6.14
N LYS A 413 21.94 -31.55 -7.26
CA LYS A 413 22.81 -32.36 -8.12
C LYS A 413 23.99 -31.57 -8.71
N LEU A 414 23.92 -30.22 -8.70
CA LEU A 414 25.06 -29.32 -9.04
C LEU A 414 26.31 -29.57 -8.20
N SER A 415 26.17 -30.03 -6.97
CA SER A 415 27.32 -30.25 -6.09
C SER A 415 28.17 -31.44 -6.54
N ASN A 416 27.54 -32.47 -7.13
CA ASN A 416 28.20 -33.71 -7.53
C ASN A 416 27.58 -34.30 -8.84
N PRO A 417 27.64 -33.59 -9.99
CA PRO A 417 26.86 -33.98 -11.18
C PRO A 417 27.19 -35.38 -11.73
N SER A 418 28.46 -35.80 -11.65
CA SER A 418 28.97 -37.06 -12.18
C SER A 418 28.43 -38.32 -11.49
N PHE A 419 27.77 -38.19 -10.34
CA PHE A 419 27.09 -39.29 -9.64
C PHE A 419 25.65 -39.51 -10.10
N PHE A 420 25.10 -38.65 -10.96
CA PHE A 420 23.73 -38.78 -11.45
C PHE A 420 23.73 -39.26 -12.90
N ILE A 421 23.11 -40.41 -13.15
CA ILE A 421 23.22 -41.15 -14.42
C ILE A 421 22.81 -40.32 -15.63
N GLU A 422 21.86 -39.40 -15.48
CA GLU A 422 21.42 -38.52 -16.55
C GLU A 422 22.50 -37.54 -17.03
N ASN A 423 23.50 -37.25 -16.20
CA ASN A 423 24.61 -36.37 -16.53
C ASN A 423 25.85 -37.11 -17.03
N ILE A 424 25.84 -38.45 -17.02
CA ILE A 424 26.99 -39.26 -17.44
C ILE A 424 26.95 -39.42 -18.97
N PRO A 425 27.96 -38.94 -19.71
CA PRO A 425 28.05 -39.14 -21.15
C PRO A 425 28.09 -40.63 -21.54
N ALA A 426 27.55 -40.94 -22.71
CA ALA A 426 27.56 -42.30 -23.22
C ALA A 426 29.00 -42.83 -23.38
N GLY A 427 29.32 -43.92 -22.68
CA GLY A 427 30.65 -44.55 -22.71
C GLY A 427 31.56 -44.19 -21.53
N GLU A 428 31.18 -43.24 -20.68
CA GLU A 428 31.92 -42.95 -19.44
C GLU A 428 31.63 -43.96 -18.32
N VAL A 429 32.60 -44.11 -17.41
CA VAL A 429 32.49 -45.04 -16.30
C VAL A 429 31.62 -44.43 -15.21
N ASN A 430 30.54 -45.13 -14.86
CA ASN A 430 29.68 -44.74 -13.74
C ASN A 430 30.49 -44.65 -12.44
N ALA A 431 30.50 -43.46 -11.83
CA ALA A 431 31.24 -43.15 -10.60
C ALA A 431 30.89 -44.07 -9.41
N HIS A 432 29.69 -44.65 -9.41
CA HIS A 432 29.23 -45.61 -8.40
C HIS A 432 29.94 -46.96 -8.44
N LYS A 433 30.65 -47.32 -9.52
CA LYS A 433 31.33 -48.63 -9.62
C LYS A 433 32.43 -48.84 -8.56
N ASN A 434 33.02 -47.76 -8.07
CA ASN A 434 34.10 -47.80 -7.08
C ASN A 434 33.60 -47.54 -5.65
N LEU A 435 32.29 -47.46 -5.45
CA LEU A 435 31.68 -47.18 -4.16
C LEU A 435 30.91 -48.39 -3.64
N THR A 436 30.87 -48.53 -2.32
CA THR A 436 29.92 -49.42 -1.67
C THR A 436 28.47 -48.94 -1.91
N PRO A 437 27.46 -49.81 -1.78
CA PRO A 437 26.07 -49.40 -1.88
C PRO A 437 25.68 -48.30 -0.87
N GLU A 438 26.22 -48.37 0.35
CA GLU A 438 25.99 -47.35 1.39
C GLU A 438 26.59 -45.99 1.00
N GLU A 439 27.82 -45.96 0.46
CA GLU A 439 28.44 -44.72 -0.03
C GLU A 439 27.67 -44.15 -1.21
N SER A 440 27.26 -45.00 -2.14
CA SER A 440 26.45 -44.60 -3.30
C SER A 440 25.12 -44.00 -2.87
N ALA A 441 24.41 -44.65 -1.96
CA ALA A 441 23.17 -44.14 -1.39
C ALA A 441 23.42 -42.80 -0.68
N SER A 442 24.48 -42.67 0.12
CA SER A 442 24.82 -41.41 0.79
C SER A 442 25.03 -40.26 -0.20
N VAL A 443 25.75 -40.47 -1.31
CA VAL A 443 25.93 -39.43 -2.33
C VAL A 443 24.60 -39.01 -2.95
N ILE A 444 23.75 -39.98 -3.32
CA ILE A 444 22.44 -39.70 -3.91
C ILE A 444 21.54 -38.95 -2.93
N LEU A 445 21.41 -39.42 -1.69
CA LEU A 445 20.52 -38.80 -0.70
C LEU A 445 20.91 -37.34 -0.39
N ARG A 446 22.21 -37.01 -0.42
CA ARG A 446 22.72 -35.67 -0.10
C ARG A 446 22.28 -34.58 -1.07
N HIS A 447 21.81 -34.88 -2.28
CA HIS A 447 21.36 -33.83 -3.21
C HIS A 447 20.21 -33.00 -2.63
N VAL A 448 19.37 -33.58 -1.77
CA VAL A 448 18.29 -32.82 -1.10
C VAL A 448 18.89 -31.76 -0.17
N ASP A 449 19.79 -32.15 0.73
CA ASP A 449 20.44 -31.23 1.68
C ASP A 449 21.31 -30.17 0.96
N GLU A 450 22.05 -30.59 -0.06
CA GLU A 450 22.86 -29.71 -0.91
C GLU A 450 21.98 -28.72 -1.68
N GLY A 451 20.83 -29.17 -2.20
CA GLY A 451 19.87 -28.32 -2.89
C GLY A 451 19.28 -27.27 -1.97
N VAL A 452 18.91 -27.64 -0.74
CA VAL A 452 18.44 -26.71 0.30
C VAL A 452 19.52 -25.70 0.68
N ALA A 453 20.79 -26.13 0.77
CA ALA A 453 21.91 -25.24 1.04
C ALA A 453 22.12 -24.21 -0.09
N ILE A 454 22.03 -24.64 -1.35
CA ILE A 454 22.09 -23.76 -2.52
C ILE A 454 20.92 -22.77 -2.52
N ALA A 455 19.70 -23.26 -2.29
CA ALA A 455 18.49 -22.44 -2.23
C ALA A 455 18.58 -21.35 -1.16
N ARG A 456 19.07 -21.71 0.05
CA ARG A 456 19.29 -20.76 1.15
C ARG A 456 20.34 -19.71 0.80
N LYS A 457 21.46 -20.12 0.21
CA LYS A 457 22.55 -19.21 -0.22
C LYS A 457 22.05 -18.17 -1.24
N LEU A 458 21.16 -18.59 -2.14
CA LEU A 458 20.60 -17.73 -3.19
C LEU A 458 19.29 -17.04 -2.80
N LYS A 459 18.84 -17.18 -1.55
CA LYS A 459 17.58 -16.60 -1.04
C LYS A 459 16.38 -16.97 -1.92
N ILE A 460 16.33 -18.23 -2.35
CA ILE A 460 15.14 -18.79 -3.00
C ILE A 460 14.00 -18.83 -1.96
N PRO A 461 12.78 -18.38 -2.30
CA PRO A 461 11.65 -18.39 -1.37
C PRO A 461 11.37 -19.80 -0.83
N ALA A 462 10.97 -19.89 0.44
CA ALA A 462 10.67 -21.16 1.11
C ALA A 462 9.66 -22.00 0.31
N VAL A 463 8.59 -21.36 -0.17
CA VAL A 463 7.55 -21.98 -1.01
C VAL A 463 8.12 -22.72 -2.23
N VAL A 464 9.26 -22.29 -2.77
CA VAL A 464 9.96 -22.97 -3.88
C VAL A 464 10.98 -23.98 -3.38
N SER A 465 11.78 -23.64 -2.36
CA SER A 465 12.79 -24.57 -1.83
C SER A 465 12.20 -25.79 -1.15
N ASP A 466 10.97 -25.71 -0.65
CA ASP A 466 10.27 -26.84 -0.02
C ASP A 466 10.05 -27.98 -1.02
N PHE A 467 9.95 -27.69 -2.32
CA PHE A 467 9.89 -28.74 -3.36
C PHE A 467 11.11 -29.65 -3.34
N ILE A 468 12.31 -29.12 -3.03
CA ILE A 468 13.56 -29.89 -2.91
C ILE A 468 13.49 -30.85 -1.72
N LEU A 469 12.81 -30.46 -0.63
CA LEU A 469 12.64 -31.30 0.55
C LEU A 469 11.56 -32.36 0.35
N THR A 470 10.56 -32.08 -0.49
CA THR A 470 9.36 -32.92 -0.61
C THR A 470 9.34 -33.83 -1.83
N HIS A 471 10.12 -33.58 -2.89
CA HIS A 471 9.95 -34.33 -4.16
C HIS A 471 10.24 -35.83 -4.02
N HIS A 472 11.12 -36.22 -3.11
CA HIS A 472 11.33 -37.63 -2.77
C HIS A 472 10.66 -38.07 -1.45
N GLY A 473 10.13 -37.13 -0.66
CA GLY A 473 9.55 -37.40 0.66
C GLY A 473 10.47 -38.25 1.54
N LYS A 474 9.96 -39.42 1.93
CA LYS A 474 10.67 -40.45 2.71
C LYS A 474 10.86 -41.74 1.91
N SER A 475 11.03 -41.62 0.60
CA SER A 475 11.27 -42.77 -0.29
C SER A 475 12.66 -43.36 -0.08
N GLN A 476 12.89 -44.53 -0.66
CA GLN A 476 14.13 -45.28 -0.53
C GLN A 476 14.92 -45.30 -1.84
N THR A 477 16.25 -45.34 -1.72
CA THR A 477 17.17 -45.64 -2.82
C THR A 477 17.19 -47.16 -3.08
N VAL A 478 16.06 -47.69 -3.56
CA VAL A 478 15.76 -49.13 -3.65
C VAL A 478 16.86 -49.94 -4.36
N TYR A 479 17.47 -49.39 -5.42
CA TYR A 479 18.53 -50.07 -6.16
C TYR A 479 19.75 -50.38 -5.27
N PHE A 480 20.27 -49.37 -4.55
CA PHE A 480 21.44 -49.54 -3.69
C PHE A 480 21.10 -50.30 -2.41
N TYR A 481 19.88 -50.14 -1.87
CA TYR A 481 19.42 -50.94 -0.73
C TYR A 481 19.38 -52.44 -1.07
N ASN A 482 18.79 -52.80 -2.21
CA ASN A 482 18.76 -54.19 -2.65
C ASN A 482 20.17 -54.73 -2.93
N GLN A 483 21.05 -53.92 -3.51
CA GLN A 483 22.45 -54.29 -3.71
C GLN A 483 23.15 -54.56 -2.37
N TYR A 484 22.93 -53.73 -1.35
CA TYR A 484 23.48 -53.90 0.00
C TYR A 484 23.01 -55.20 0.65
N VAL A 485 21.71 -55.46 0.67
CA VAL A 485 21.13 -56.68 1.25
C VAL A 485 21.63 -57.94 0.52
N ASN A 486 21.67 -57.90 -0.82
CA ASN A 486 22.19 -59.01 -1.63
C ASN A 486 23.68 -59.29 -1.41
N GLN A 487 24.44 -58.29 -0.95
CA GLN A 487 25.85 -58.44 -0.57
C GLN A 487 26.03 -58.90 0.89
N GLY A 488 24.94 -59.27 1.58
CA GLY A 488 24.97 -59.74 2.97
C GLY A 488 24.85 -58.62 4.02
N GLY A 489 24.49 -57.41 3.61
CA GLY A 489 24.19 -56.31 4.52
C GLY A 489 22.92 -56.55 5.35
N ASP A 490 22.85 -55.94 6.53
CA ASP A 490 21.72 -56.09 7.45
C ASP A 490 20.47 -55.32 6.96
N PRO A 491 19.34 -56.00 6.63
CA PRO A 491 18.11 -55.33 6.21
C PRO A 491 17.56 -54.31 7.22
N SER A 492 17.94 -54.39 8.51
CA SER A 492 17.54 -53.40 9.52
C SER A 492 18.10 -52.00 9.26
N MET A 493 19.15 -51.87 8.46
CA MET A 493 19.85 -50.61 8.16
C MET A 493 19.19 -49.76 7.06
N ILE A 494 17.91 -49.98 6.79
CA ILE A 494 17.12 -49.31 5.73
C ILE A 494 17.13 -47.77 5.83
N ASP A 495 17.27 -47.23 7.04
CA ASP A 495 17.35 -45.79 7.30
C ASP A 495 18.52 -45.12 6.57
N LYS A 496 19.63 -45.84 6.33
CA LYS A 496 20.77 -45.33 5.56
C LYS A 496 20.46 -45.11 4.08
N PHE A 497 19.40 -45.75 3.57
CA PHE A 497 18.99 -45.72 2.18
C PHE A 497 17.72 -44.88 1.97
N THR A 498 17.19 -44.27 3.03
CA THR A 498 15.92 -43.54 3.02
C THR A 498 16.15 -42.03 3.02
N TYR A 499 15.41 -41.31 2.19
CA TYR A 499 15.43 -39.85 2.20
C TYR A 499 14.93 -39.30 3.54
N LYS A 500 15.63 -38.29 4.06
CA LYS A 500 15.24 -37.55 5.27
C LYS A 500 14.42 -36.30 4.93
N GLY A 501 13.70 -36.35 3.80
CA GLY A 501 12.85 -35.27 3.35
C GLY A 501 11.57 -35.12 4.17
N SER A 502 10.76 -34.13 3.78
CA SER A 502 9.43 -33.90 4.36
C SER A 502 8.36 -34.48 3.46
N LEU A 503 7.23 -34.89 4.02
CA LEU A 503 6.10 -35.31 3.18
C LEU A 503 5.52 -34.08 2.46
N PRO A 504 5.03 -34.23 1.22
CA PRO A 504 4.30 -33.17 0.53
C PRO A 504 3.07 -32.78 1.34
N LEU A 505 2.84 -31.47 1.46
CA LEU A 505 1.69 -30.87 2.12
C LEU A 505 0.68 -30.33 1.11
N SER A 506 1.18 -29.79 -0.01
CA SER A 506 0.34 -29.16 -1.04
C SER A 506 0.15 -30.03 -2.28
N LYS A 507 -0.93 -29.76 -3.03
CA LYS A 507 -1.22 -30.41 -4.32
C LYS A 507 -0.07 -30.26 -5.30
N GLU A 508 0.56 -29.09 -5.35
CA GLU A 508 1.69 -28.80 -6.22
C GLU A 508 2.90 -29.69 -5.90
N GLN A 509 3.23 -29.88 -4.62
CA GLN A 509 4.32 -30.75 -4.19
C GLN A 509 4.05 -32.21 -4.55
N VAL A 510 2.81 -32.69 -4.35
CA VAL A 510 2.38 -34.03 -4.78
C VAL A 510 2.55 -34.21 -6.29
N ILE A 511 2.12 -33.22 -7.09
CA ILE A 511 2.26 -33.27 -8.54
C ILE A 511 3.73 -33.38 -8.95
N VAL A 512 4.63 -32.60 -8.34
CA VAL A 512 6.07 -32.64 -8.67
C VAL A 512 6.68 -33.99 -8.28
N MET A 513 6.39 -34.52 -7.09
CA MET A 513 6.83 -35.86 -6.67
C MET A 513 6.39 -36.94 -7.68
N MET A 514 5.13 -36.93 -8.10
CA MET A 514 4.63 -37.91 -9.07
C MET A 514 5.25 -37.70 -10.45
N ALA A 515 5.41 -36.46 -10.88
CA ALA A 515 5.98 -36.13 -12.20
C ALA A 515 7.45 -36.55 -12.29
N ASP A 516 8.24 -36.32 -11.24
CA ASP A 516 9.63 -36.76 -11.13
C ASP A 516 9.72 -38.28 -11.24
N ALA A 517 9.00 -39.01 -10.37
CA ALA A 517 9.01 -40.48 -10.38
C ALA A 517 8.61 -41.07 -11.74
N VAL A 518 7.57 -40.52 -12.36
CA VAL A 518 7.06 -40.96 -13.66
C VAL A 518 8.03 -40.64 -14.80
N GLU A 519 8.61 -39.44 -14.83
CA GLU A 519 9.58 -39.04 -15.85
C GLU A 519 10.84 -39.92 -15.76
N ALA A 520 11.42 -40.03 -14.56
CA ALA A 520 12.65 -40.78 -14.32
C ALA A 520 12.47 -42.26 -14.70
N ALA A 521 11.35 -42.88 -14.30
CA ALA A 521 11.06 -44.26 -14.63
C ALA A 521 10.81 -44.46 -16.15
N SER A 522 10.24 -43.48 -16.84
CA SER A 522 9.91 -43.60 -18.27
C SER A 522 11.13 -43.68 -19.18
N ARG A 523 12.29 -43.20 -18.72
CA ARG A 523 13.58 -43.31 -19.41
C ARG A 523 14.11 -44.74 -19.49
N THR A 524 13.66 -45.60 -18.56
CA THR A 524 14.10 -47.00 -18.46
C THR A 524 13.24 -47.97 -19.27
N LEU A 525 12.12 -47.50 -19.84
CA LEU A 525 11.26 -48.35 -20.67
C LEU A 525 11.96 -48.76 -21.96
N ALA A 526 11.98 -50.07 -22.24
CA ALA A 526 12.51 -50.61 -23.49
C ALA A 526 11.68 -50.18 -24.72
N ASN A 527 10.36 -50.07 -24.56
CA ASN A 527 9.44 -49.62 -25.60
C ASN A 527 8.27 -48.78 -25.04
N HIS A 528 8.09 -47.60 -25.62
CA HIS A 528 7.10 -46.59 -25.20
C HIS A 528 5.71 -46.82 -25.84
N THR A 529 5.18 -48.04 -25.78
CA THR A 529 3.78 -48.29 -26.18
C THR A 529 2.81 -47.68 -25.16
N LYS A 530 1.58 -47.36 -25.59
CA LYS A 530 0.58 -46.77 -24.70
C LYS A 530 0.31 -47.63 -23.46
N GLU A 531 0.26 -48.95 -23.64
CA GLU A 531 0.02 -49.92 -22.57
C GLU A 531 1.17 -49.94 -21.57
N ASN A 532 2.42 -49.86 -22.05
CA ASN A 532 3.59 -49.85 -21.18
C ASN A 532 3.73 -48.54 -20.42
N ILE A 533 3.45 -47.40 -21.07
CA ILE A 533 3.39 -46.10 -20.41
C ILE A 533 2.28 -46.11 -19.35
N SER A 534 1.09 -46.60 -19.67
CA SER A 534 -0.02 -46.67 -18.70
C SER A 534 0.38 -47.48 -17.48
N ARG A 535 0.89 -48.70 -17.68
CA ARG A 535 1.33 -49.58 -16.58
C ARG A 535 2.44 -48.95 -15.73
N LEU A 536 3.37 -48.24 -16.36
CA LEU A 536 4.43 -47.54 -15.65
C LEU A 536 3.87 -46.42 -14.77
N VAL A 537 3.02 -45.54 -15.33
CA VAL A 537 2.44 -44.42 -14.59
C VAL A 537 1.59 -44.92 -13.43
N ASP A 538 0.76 -45.95 -13.67
CA ASP A 538 -0.06 -46.57 -12.63
C ASP A 538 0.82 -47.09 -11.50
N LYS A 539 1.86 -47.88 -11.83
CA LYS A 539 2.80 -48.40 -10.83
C LYS A 539 3.48 -47.29 -10.03
N MET A 540 4.04 -46.28 -10.68
CA MET A 540 4.79 -45.22 -9.97
C MET A 540 3.90 -44.42 -9.01
N ILE A 541 2.66 -44.12 -9.41
CA ILE A 541 1.71 -43.40 -8.56
C ILE A 541 1.25 -44.30 -7.40
N ASP A 542 0.92 -45.56 -7.69
CA ASP A 542 0.47 -46.51 -6.67
C ASP A 542 1.58 -46.80 -5.65
N ASP A 543 2.85 -46.88 -6.08
CA ASP A 543 4.01 -47.00 -5.19
C ASP A 543 4.09 -45.82 -4.21
N ARG A 544 3.92 -44.56 -4.67
CA ARG A 544 3.90 -43.38 -3.77
C ARG A 544 2.77 -43.46 -2.74
N ILE A 545 1.59 -43.94 -3.15
CA ILE A 545 0.42 -44.10 -2.26
C ILE A 545 0.69 -45.20 -1.23
N ASN A 546 1.16 -46.36 -1.66
CA ASN A 546 1.43 -47.52 -0.80
C ASN A 546 2.58 -47.25 0.19
N GLU A 547 3.54 -46.41 -0.20
CA GLU A 547 4.62 -45.93 0.66
C GLU A 547 4.17 -44.82 1.65
N ASN A 548 2.87 -44.51 1.73
CA ASN A 548 2.30 -43.44 2.57
C ASN A 548 2.94 -42.06 2.32
N GLN A 549 3.44 -41.79 1.10
CA GLN A 549 4.10 -40.51 0.81
C GLN A 549 3.12 -39.33 0.78
N LEU A 550 1.82 -39.59 0.66
CA LEU A 550 0.79 -38.55 0.55
C LEU A 550 0.01 -38.34 1.86
N ALA A 551 0.49 -38.88 2.98
CA ALA A 551 -0.27 -38.95 4.23
C ALA A 551 -0.62 -37.57 4.83
N GLU A 552 0.19 -36.55 4.56
CA GLU A 552 0.00 -35.17 5.07
C GLU A 552 -0.49 -34.20 3.99
N ALA A 553 -0.70 -34.68 2.75
CA ALA A 553 -1.03 -33.83 1.62
C ALA A 553 -2.54 -33.53 1.56
N ASP A 554 -2.89 -32.26 1.30
CA ASP A 554 -4.26 -31.85 0.99
C ASP A 554 -4.61 -32.15 -0.48
N VAL A 555 -4.71 -33.43 -0.82
CA VAL A 555 -5.05 -33.91 -2.18
C VAL A 555 -6.14 -34.99 -2.12
N THR A 556 -7.13 -34.89 -3.01
CA THR A 556 -8.22 -35.86 -3.09
C THR A 556 -7.88 -37.02 -4.03
N ILE A 557 -8.50 -38.19 -3.80
CA ILE A 557 -8.38 -39.36 -4.70
C ILE A 557 -8.78 -39.01 -6.13
N LYS A 558 -9.80 -38.15 -6.30
CA LYS A 558 -10.24 -37.67 -7.62
C LYS A 558 -9.12 -36.91 -8.33
N GLU A 559 -8.43 -36.02 -7.63
CA GLU A 559 -7.31 -35.25 -8.18
C GLU A 559 -6.14 -36.16 -8.55
N ILE A 560 -5.79 -37.14 -7.71
CA ILE A 560 -4.75 -38.14 -8.01
C ILE A 560 -5.08 -38.90 -9.32
N ASN A 561 -6.33 -39.34 -9.48
CA ASN A 561 -6.76 -40.02 -10.70
C ASN A 561 -6.66 -39.11 -11.93
N THR A 562 -7.00 -37.82 -11.80
CA THR A 562 -6.83 -36.84 -12.88
C THR A 562 -5.34 -36.66 -13.22
N ILE A 563 -4.47 -36.52 -12.23
CA ILE A 563 -3.00 -36.40 -12.42
C ILE A 563 -2.48 -37.61 -13.21
N ARG A 564 -2.87 -38.83 -12.81
CA ARG A 564 -2.51 -40.09 -13.47
C ARG A 564 -2.85 -40.08 -14.96
N GLU A 565 -4.09 -39.76 -15.31
CA GLU A 565 -4.53 -39.75 -16.72
C GLU A 565 -3.82 -38.66 -17.54
N VAL A 566 -3.57 -37.50 -16.94
CA VAL A 566 -2.81 -36.42 -17.60
C VAL A 566 -1.38 -36.85 -17.90
N MET A 567 -0.71 -37.50 -16.95
CA MET A 567 0.66 -38.01 -17.13
C MET A 567 0.74 -39.08 -18.22
N LYS A 568 -0.19 -40.05 -18.22
CA LYS A 568 -0.29 -41.07 -19.28
C LYS A 568 -0.41 -40.46 -20.67
N ARG A 569 -1.33 -39.50 -20.81
CA ARG A 569 -1.58 -38.79 -22.07
C ARG A 569 -0.34 -38.01 -22.53
N LYS A 570 0.28 -37.25 -21.62
CA LYS A 570 1.44 -36.40 -21.94
C LYS A 570 2.68 -37.21 -22.31
N LEU A 571 3.03 -38.24 -21.53
CA LEU A 571 4.13 -39.13 -21.89
C LEU A 571 3.90 -39.83 -23.23
N SER A 572 2.68 -40.33 -23.46
CA SER A 572 2.34 -40.98 -24.74
C SER A 572 2.55 -40.03 -25.92
N GLN A 573 2.17 -38.76 -25.80
CA GLN A 573 2.39 -37.73 -26.82
C GLN A 573 3.87 -37.42 -27.04
N SER A 574 4.65 -37.28 -25.96
CA SER A 574 6.09 -36.99 -26.04
C SER A 574 6.88 -38.09 -26.74
N TYR A 575 6.53 -39.36 -26.55
CA TYR A 575 7.24 -40.49 -27.16
C TYR A 575 6.67 -40.93 -28.53
N HIS A 576 5.38 -40.68 -28.82
CA HIS A 576 4.81 -40.98 -30.15
C HIS A 576 5.30 -40.05 -31.27
N ALA A 577 5.83 -38.87 -30.97
CA ALA A 577 6.42 -37.99 -31.98
C ALA A 577 7.78 -38.48 -32.54
N ARG A 578 8.40 -39.49 -31.91
CA ARG A 578 9.70 -40.06 -32.31
C ARG A 578 9.56 -41.36 -33.09
N ILE A 579 8.66 -41.45 -34.07
CA ILE A 579 8.61 -42.62 -34.96
C ILE A 579 9.88 -42.61 -35.83
N VAL A 580 10.66 -43.68 -35.73
CA VAL A 580 11.81 -43.97 -36.58
C VAL A 580 11.29 -44.25 -38.00
N TYR A 581 11.72 -43.47 -38.98
CA TYR A 581 11.43 -43.76 -40.38
C TYR A 581 12.00 -45.14 -40.74
N PRO A 582 11.23 -46.03 -41.39
CA PRO A 582 11.74 -47.33 -41.76
C PRO A 582 12.88 -47.16 -42.79
N ASP A 583 14.01 -47.80 -42.51
CA ASP A 583 15.10 -47.90 -43.49
C ASP A 583 14.61 -48.67 -44.72
N ARG A 584 14.89 -48.12 -45.89
CA ARG A 584 14.59 -48.73 -47.18
C ARG A 584 15.42 -50.02 -47.29
N LYS A 585 14.76 -51.18 -47.32
CA LYS A 585 15.45 -52.47 -47.61
C LYS A 585 16.21 -52.31 -48.93
N ARG A 586 17.53 -52.55 -48.89
CA ARG A 586 18.39 -52.62 -50.08
C ARG A 586 18.13 -53.89 -50.85
#